data_AF-A0A9P0GM44-F1
#
_entry.id   AF-A0A9P0GM44-F1
#
_cell.length_a   1.000
_cell.length_b   1.000
_cell.length_c   1.000
_cell.angle_alpha   90.00
_cell.angle_beta   90.00
_cell.angle_gamma   90.00
#
_symmetry.space_group_name_H-M   'P 1'
#
loop_
_entity.id
_entity.type
_entity.pdbx_description
1 polymer ?
#
loop_
_entity_poly.entity_id
_entity_poly.type
_entity_poly.pdbx_seq_one_letter_code
_entity_poly.pdbx_strand_id
1 'polypeptide(L)'
;MMYICEKYHELLMRHSDPRVEKWTFMGGFGTIMYISIGYLLLVLVILPAIMKNREPLVLTTTIRIYNISQVVLCCLILYTLMTSGWIQGEYSLGCQTVDYSNSFNATRQLSALYWTYILKMYELVETVFFVLRKKYNQVSPLHLYHHVSTLFIAYVGTKFIGGGMFSLHVQTNLLIHIFMYTYYYLSSFGPEWQKSLVPWKSKLTIAQMVQFTLMLIHSVIAFLPGCAVPKTFFYFYVPNIFLLYKMFYDFYKKTYAQKSVFKVQ
;
A
#
# COMPACT_ATOMS: atom_id res chain seq x y z
N MET A 1 -3.12 -2.55 33.66
CA MET A 1 -2.43 -1.68 32.68
C MET A 1 -0.95 -2.08 32.51
N MET A 2 -0.16 -2.18 33.59
CA MET A 2 1.26 -2.58 33.54
C MET A 2 1.52 -3.93 32.85
N TYR A 3 0.79 -4.99 33.20
CA TYR A 3 0.94 -6.33 32.58
C TYR A 3 0.76 -6.34 31.05
N ILE A 4 -0.15 -5.52 30.53
CA ILE A 4 -0.39 -5.40 29.09
C ILE A 4 0.77 -4.64 28.41
N CYS A 5 1.27 -3.58 29.05
CA CYS A 5 2.46 -2.86 28.58
C CYS A 5 3.70 -3.75 28.58
N GLU A 6 3.86 -4.59 29.60
CA GLU A 6 4.99 -5.49 29.75
C GLU A 6 5.00 -6.58 28.68
N LYS A 7 3.86 -7.25 28.45
CA LYS A 7 3.70 -8.19 27.32
C LYS A 7 3.85 -7.53 25.95
N TYR A 8 3.37 -6.31 25.80
CA TYR A 8 3.52 -5.53 24.57
C TYR A 8 5.00 -5.22 24.28
N HIS A 9 5.73 -4.81 25.30
CA HIS A 9 7.16 -4.52 25.21
C HIS A 9 7.96 -5.80 24.93
N GLU A 10 7.64 -6.90 25.60
CA GLU A 10 8.26 -8.21 25.35
C GLU A 10 8.03 -8.69 23.90
N LEU A 11 6.82 -8.53 23.37
CA LEU A 11 6.50 -8.88 21.99
C LEU A 11 7.31 -8.04 20.99
N LEU A 12 7.41 -6.73 21.22
CA LEU A 12 8.21 -5.83 20.39
C LEU A 12 9.70 -6.16 20.46
N MET A 13 10.27 -6.32 21.65
CA MET A 13 11.70 -6.57 21.83
C MET A 13 12.13 -7.94 21.31
N ARG A 14 11.27 -8.96 21.44
CA ARG A 14 11.63 -10.34 21.11
C ARG A 14 11.46 -10.70 19.63
N HIS A 15 10.53 -10.05 18.93
CA HIS A 15 10.16 -10.44 17.56
C HIS A 15 10.44 -9.36 16.52
N SER A 16 10.75 -8.12 16.92
CA SER A 16 11.10 -7.08 15.96
C SER A 16 12.52 -7.23 15.44
N ASP A 17 12.71 -6.77 14.20
CA ASP A 17 14.03 -6.70 13.59
C ASP A 17 14.85 -5.59 14.26
N PRO A 18 15.99 -5.91 14.91
CA PRO A 18 16.80 -4.92 15.60
C PRO A 18 17.40 -3.89 14.62
N ARG A 19 17.55 -4.23 13.33
CA ARG A 19 18.14 -3.34 12.32
C ARG A 19 17.33 -2.06 12.11
N VAL A 20 16.03 -2.07 12.42
CA VAL A 20 15.13 -0.90 12.26
C VAL A 20 14.75 -0.22 13.58
N GLU A 21 15.30 -0.64 14.72
CA GLU A 21 14.90 -0.14 16.04
C GLU A 21 14.98 1.39 16.13
N LYS A 22 16.05 1.97 15.59
CA LYS A 22 16.34 3.41 15.65
C LYS A 22 15.81 4.19 14.45
N TRP A 23 15.12 3.54 13.51
CA TRP A 23 14.61 4.21 12.31
C TRP A 23 13.37 5.05 12.65
N THR A 24 13.24 6.19 11.98
CA THR A 24 12.12 7.12 12.23
C THR A 24 10.80 6.41 11.96
N PHE A 25 9.84 6.58 12.88
CA PHE A 25 8.52 5.92 12.86
C PHE A 25 8.53 4.40 13.02
N MET A 26 9.66 3.77 13.40
CA MET A 26 9.79 2.33 13.63
C MET A 26 9.80 1.94 15.11
N GLY A 27 9.17 2.74 15.97
CA GLY A 27 9.04 2.45 17.40
C GLY A 27 8.14 1.24 17.68
N GLY A 28 6.96 1.50 18.26
CA GLY A 28 5.93 0.48 18.49
C GLY A 28 4.68 0.69 17.65
N PHE A 29 3.73 -0.25 17.75
CA PHE A 29 2.38 -0.12 17.20
C PHE A 29 1.66 1.18 17.62
N GLY A 30 2.04 1.84 18.72
CA GLY A 30 1.54 3.17 19.06
C GLY A 30 1.73 4.17 17.91
N THR A 31 2.90 4.16 17.27
CA THR A 31 3.23 5.05 16.13
C THR A 31 2.20 4.90 15.01
N ILE A 32 1.96 3.66 14.57
CA ILE A 32 1.05 3.39 13.45
C ILE A 32 -0.40 3.71 13.81
N MET A 33 -0.80 3.48 15.06
CA MET A 33 -2.12 3.83 15.57
C MET A 33 -2.32 5.34 15.60
N TYR A 34 -1.36 6.11 16.13
CA TYR A 34 -1.46 7.58 16.19
C TYR A 34 -1.51 8.19 14.79
N ILE A 35 -0.69 7.71 13.85
CA ILE A 35 -0.73 8.16 12.45
C ILE A 35 -2.10 7.85 11.82
N SER A 36 -2.60 6.62 12.00
CA SER A 36 -3.88 6.21 11.41
C SER A 36 -5.07 6.97 11.99
N ILE A 37 -5.12 7.13 13.31
CA ILE A 37 -6.17 7.91 14.00
C ILE A 37 -6.09 9.37 13.59
N GLY A 38 -4.90 9.96 13.61
CA GLY A 38 -4.68 11.34 13.19
C GLY A 38 -5.10 11.58 11.74
N TYR A 39 -4.76 10.67 10.83
CA TYR A 39 -5.20 10.70 9.44
C TYR A 39 -6.73 10.64 9.32
N LEU A 40 -7.39 9.69 9.99
CA LEU A 40 -8.85 9.55 9.93
C LEU A 40 -9.56 10.78 10.50
N LEU A 41 -9.10 11.30 11.65
CA LEU A 41 -9.61 12.54 12.24
C LEU A 41 -9.43 13.72 11.28
N LEU A 42 -8.26 13.81 10.64
CA LEU A 42 -7.95 14.88 9.68
C LEU A 42 -8.92 14.85 8.49
N VAL A 43 -9.09 13.70 7.84
CA VAL A 43 -9.84 13.62 6.56
C VAL A 43 -11.35 13.46 6.75
N LEU A 44 -11.82 12.92 7.87
CA LEU A 44 -13.25 12.71 8.13
C LEU A 44 -13.90 13.81 8.95
N VAL A 45 -13.12 14.54 9.78
CA VAL A 45 -13.68 15.51 10.73
C VAL A 45 -13.10 16.90 10.50
N ILE A 46 -11.78 17.06 10.66
CA ILE A 46 -11.13 18.38 10.72
C ILE A 46 -11.19 19.10 9.37
N LEU A 47 -10.68 18.50 8.29
CA LEU A 47 -10.65 19.13 6.98
C LEU A 47 -12.06 19.34 6.39
N PRO A 48 -13.01 18.38 6.48
CA PRO A 48 -14.38 18.64 6.05
C PRO A 48 -15.04 19.81 6.80
N ALA A 49 -14.80 19.95 8.10
CA ALA A 49 -15.30 21.08 8.88
C ALA A 49 -14.70 22.42 8.41
N ILE A 50 -13.37 22.46 8.18
CA ILE A 50 -12.68 23.65 7.66
C ILE A 50 -13.19 24.03 6.26
N MET A 51 -13.44 23.02 5.41
CA MET A 51 -13.87 23.22 4.02
C MET A 51 -15.37 23.48 3.86
N LYS A 52 -16.18 23.35 4.93
CA LYS A 52 -17.64 23.49 4.89
C LYS A 52 -18.07 24.80 4.20
N ASN A 53 -17.47 25.91 4.60
CA ASN A 53 -17.79 27.27 4.13
C ASN A 53 -16.72 27.85 3.19
N ARG A 54 -15.87 27.02 2.58
CA ARG A 54 -14.82 27.44 1.63
C ARG A 54 -15.08 26.88 0.25
N GLU A 55 -14.66 27.58 -0.79
CA GLU A 55 -14.67 27.03 -2.16
C GLU A 55 -13.64 25.90 -2.32
N PRO A 56 -13.86 24.92 -3.23
CA PRO A 56 -12.91 23.85 -3.49
C PRO A 56 -11.59 24.41 -4.02
N LEU A 57 -10.47 23.98 -3.46
CA LEU A 57 -9.15 24.48 -3.85
C LEU A 57 -8.75 23.95 -5.24
N VAL A 58 -8.10 24.81 -6.03
CA VAL A 58 -7.51 24.43 -7.33
C VAL A 58 -6.07 23.97 -7.10
N LEU A 59 -5.88 22.65 -6.95
CA LEU A 59 -4.59 22.03 -6.62
C LEU A 59 -3.94 21.30 -7.81
N THR A 60 -4.25 21.68 -9.04
CA THR A 60 -3.86 20.93 -10.25
C THR A 60 -2.35 20.71 -10.35
N THR A 61 -1.55 21.77 -10.20
CA THR A 61 -0.07 21.68 -10.27
C THR A 61 0.49 20.84 -9.13
N THR A 62 -0.01 21.03 -7.90
CA THR A 62 0.39 20.25 -6.74
C THR A 62 0.13 18.76 -6.94
N ILE A 63 -1.05 18.39 -7.43
CA ILE A 63 -1.43 16.99 -7.70
C ILE A 63 -0.58 16.40 -8.83
N ARG A 64 -0.23 17.18 -9.85
CA ARG A 64 0.70 16.75 -10.91
C ARG A 64 2.08 16.39 -10.36
N ILE A 65 2.66 17.29 -9.56
CA ILE A 65 3.96 17.09 -8.92
C ILE A 65 3.89 15.85 -7.99
N TYR A 66 2.83 15.75 -7.19
CA TYR A 66 2.59 14.61 -6.32
C TYR A 66 2.56 13.29 -7.12
N ASN A 67 1.75 13.20 -8.18
CA ASN A 67 1.62 11.97 -8.97
C ASN A 67 2.94 11.59 -9.66
N ILE A 68 3.71 12.55 -10.20
CA ILE A 68 5.04 12.26 -10.75
C ILE A 68 5.97 11.75 -9.64
N SER A 69 5.99 12.42 -8.49
CA SER A 69 6.85 12.00 -7.37
C SER A 69 6.52 10.58 -6.91
N GLN A 70 5.23 10.21 -6.88
CA GLN A 70 4.78 8.86 -6.57
C GLN A 70 5.31 7.83 -7.58
N VAL A 71 5.24 8.14 -8.88
CA VAL A 71 5.80 7.27 -9.93
C VAL A 71 7.31 7.10 -9.74
N VAL A 72 8.05 8.18 -9.54
CA VAL A 72 9.52 8.15 -9.35
C VAL A 72 9.89 7.33 -8.11
N LEU A 73 9.25 7.59 -6.97
CA LEU A 73 9.50 6.86 -5.73
C LEU A 73 9.17 5.38 -5.88
N CYS A 74 8.05 5.02 -6.52
CA CYS A 74 7.72 3.63 -6.80
C CYS A 74 8.79 2.96 -7.66
N CYS A 75 9.26 3.61 -8.73
CA CYS A 75 10.32 3.09 -9.59
C CYS A 75 11.63 2.87 -8.83
N LEU A 76 12.04 3.83 -7.98
CA LEU A 76 13.29 3.72 -7.20
C LEU A 76 13.22 2.58 -6.18
N ILE A 77 12.11 2.45 -5.46
CA ILE A 77 11.91 1.38 -4.48
C ILE A 77 11.81 0.02 -5.19
N LEU A 78 11.07 -0.05 -6.30
CA LEU A 78 10.93 -1.26 -7.11
C LEU A 78 12.29 -1.72 -7.63
N TYR A 79 13.08 -0.81 -8.22
CA TYR A 79 14.44 -1.09 -8.67
C TYR A 79 15.32 -1.63 -7.53
N THR A 80 15.22 -1.00 -6.34
CA THR A 80 15.99 -1.42 -5.17
C THR A 80 15.60 -2.83 -4.72
N LEU A 81 14.29 -3.15 -4.63
CA LEU A 81 13.82 -4.49 -4.28
C LEU A 81 14.27 -5.53 -5.31
N MET A 82 14.06 -5.24 -6.60
CA MET A 82 14.41 -6.17 -7.69
C MET A 82 15.91 -6.49 -7.72
N THR A 83 16.76 -5.49 -7.46
CA THR A 83 18.22 -5.66 -7.46
C THR A 83 18.80 -6.04 -6.10
N SER A 84 17.99 -6.44 -5.12
CA SER A 84 18.42 -6.93 -3.81
C SER A 84 18.16 -8.43 -3.65
N GLY A 85 18.50 -9.22 -4.68
CA GLY A 85 18.47 -10.68 -4.68
C GLY A 85 17.55 -11.30 -5.74
N TRP A 86 16.53 -10.58 -6.22
CA TRP A 86 15.55 -11.13 -7.18
C TRP A 86 16.11 -11.24 -8.60
N ILE A 87 16.69 -10.17 -9.16
CA ILE A 87 17.28 -10.19 -10.51
C ILE A 87 18.57 -11.01 -10.54
N GLN A 88 19.33 -11.03 -9.44
CA GLN A 88 20.58 -11.77 -9.34
C GLN A 88 20.39 -13.30 -9.25
N GLY A 89 19.16 -13.78 -9.10
CA GLY A 89 18.86 -15.21 -8.95
C GLY A 89 19.15 -15.77 -7.56
N GLU A 90 19.38 -14.91 -6.56
CA GLU A 90 19.59 -15.32 -5.17
C GLU A 90 18.27 -15.69 -4.47
N TYR A 91 17.15 -15.13 -4.95
CA TYR A 91 15.82 -15.34 -4.38
C TYR A 91 14.96 -16.22 -5.29
N SER A 92 14.19 -17.14 -4.70
CA SER A 92 13.23 -17.96 -5.43
C SER A 92 11.81 -17.41 -5.34
N LEU A 93 10.98 -17.72 -6.35
CA LEU A 93 9.53 -17.46 -6.33
C LEU A 93 8.75 -18.44 -5.43
N GLY A 94 9.45 -19.37 -4.76
CA GLY A 94 8.88 -20.35 -3.85
C GLY A 94 8.89 -19.86 -2.40
N CYS A 95 9.26 -20.77 -1.48
CA CYS A 95 9.43 -20.42 -0.07
C CYS A 95 10.74 -19.63 0.12
N GLN A 96 10.69 -18.32 -0.11
CA GLN A 96 11.82 -17.44 0.16
C GLN A 96 11.79 -16.94 1.60
N THR A 97 12.72 -17.43 2.41
CA THR A 97 12.92 -16.95 3.79
C THR A 97 13.55 -15.56 3.82
N VAL A 98 13.49 -14.95 4.99
CA VAL A 98 14.08 -13.64 5.24
C VAL A 98 15.54 -13.83 5.63
N ASP A 99 16.43 -13.05 5.03
CA ASP A 99 17.79 -12.86 5.52
C ASP A 99 17.84 -11.74 6.58
N TYR A 100 18.04 -12.13 7.83
CA TYR A 100 18.17 -11.21 8.97
C TYR A 100 19.63 -10.76 9.22
N SER A 101 20.58 -11.17 8.39
CA SER A 101 21.96 -10.72 8.47
C SER A 101 22.12 -9.24 8.09
N ASN A 102 23.30 -8.68 8.33
CA ASN A 102 23.69 -7.35 7.83
C ASN A 102 24.37 -7.43 6.45
N SER A 103 24.06 -8.45 5.64
CA SER A 103 24.53 -8.51 4.26
C SER A 103 24.04 -7.29 3.46
N PHE A 104 24.76 -6.95 2.40
CA PHE A 104 24.40 -5.80 1.55
C PHE A 104 22.97 -5.95 1.00
N ASN A 105 22.65 -7.11 0.43
CA ASN A 105 21.33 -7.37 -0.16
C ASN A 105 20.23 -7.40 0.90
N ALA A 106 20.44 -8.03 2.06
CA ALA A 106 19.45 -8.08 3.13
C ALA A 106 19.12 -6.69 3.70
N THR A 107 20.15 -5.89 3.97
CA THR A 107 19.97 -4.53 4.50
C THR A 107 19.31 -3.62 3.48
N ARG A 108 19.65 -3.78 2.19
CA ARG A 108 19.04 -3.02 1.09
C ARG A 108 17.57 -3.40 0.86
N GLN A 109 17.23 -4.68 0.99
CA GLN A 109 15.86 -5.18 1.03
C GLN A 109 15.03 -4.54 2.14
N LEU A 110 15.54 -4.60 3.37
CA LEU A 110 14.89 -4.03 4.54
C LEU A 110 14.71 -2.51 4.40
N SER A 111 15.73 -1.81 3.89
CA SER A 111 15.66 -0.38 3.59
C SER A 111 14.58 -0.06 2.57
N ALA A 112 14.44 -0.87 1.51
CA ALA A 112 13.38 -0.67 0.52
C ALA A 112 11.97 -0.94 1.10
N LEU A 113 11.82 -1.91 2.01
CA LEU A 113 10.55 -2.10 2.74
C LEU A 113 10.24 -0.90 3.63
N TYR A 114 11.25 -0.34 4.30
CA TYR A 114 11.07 0.90 5.08
C TYR A 114 10.67 2.08 4.19
N TRP A 115 11.33 2.28 3.06
CA TRP A 115 10.92 3.31 2.12
C TRP A 115 9.52 3.06 1.55
N THR A 116 9.11 1.80 1.39
CA THR A 116 7.71 1.46 1.07
C THR A 116 6.76 1.88 2.20
N TYR A 117 7.14 1.68 3.45
CA TYR A 117 6.35 2.13 4.60
C TYR A 117 6.20 3.66 4.64
N ILE A 118 7.29 4.40 4.41
CA ILE A 118 7.24 5.87 4.27
C ILE A 118 6.39 6.29 3.07
N LEU A 119 6.50 5.57 1.93
CA LEU A 119 5.65 5.80 0.77
C LEU A 119 4.16 5.63 1.12
N LYS A 120 3.78 4.62 1.90
CA LYS A 120 2.39 4.45 2.36
C LYS A 120 1.90 5.58 3.25
N MET A 121 2.76 6.22 4.05
CA MET A 121 2.37 7.45 4.74
C MET A 121 2.17 8.61 3.77
N TYR A 122 3.05 8.75 2.78
CA TYR A 122 2.93 9.78 1.76
C TYR A 122 1.66 9.62 0.91
N GLU A 123 1.25 8.38 0.64
CA GLU A 123 -0.01 8.06 -0.04
C GLU A 123 -1.25 8.58 0.71
N LEU A 124 -1.21 8.75 2.04
CA LEU A 124 -2.33 9.31 2.81
C LEU A 124 -2.68 10.75 2.41
N VAL A 125 -1.71 11.49 1.85
CA VAL A 125 -1.89 12.87 1.38
C VAL A 125 -2.90 12.94 0.24
N GLU A 126 -3.08 11.87 -0.54
CA GLU A 126 -4.07 11.82 -1.61
C GLU A 126 -5.49 12.11 -1.11
N THR A 127 -5.87 11.52 0.02
CA THR A 127 -7.19 11.75 0.63
C THR A 127 -7.36 13.19 1.11
N VAL A 128 -6.27 13.83 1.55
CA VAL A 128 -6.27 15.27 1.88
C VAL A 128 -6.61 16.08 0.63
N PHE A 129 -6.03 15.76 -0.53
CA PHE A 129 -6.38 16.43 -1.79
C PHE A 129 -7.85 16.21 -2.18
N PHE A 130 -8.41 15.02 -1.95
CA PHE A 130 -9.83 14.77 -2.21
C PHE A 130 -10.71 15.69 -1.37
N VAL A 131 -10.43 15.82 -0.07
CA VAL A 131 -11.21 16.67 0.84
C VAL A 131 -11.07 18.15 0.49
N LEU A 132 -9.85 18.64 0.27
CA LEU A 132 -9.58 20.04 -0.08
C LEU A 132 -10.23 20.45 -1.41
N ARG A 133 -10.45 19.51 -2.32
CA ARG A 133 -11.16 19.72 -3.60
C ARG A 133 -12.66 19.42 -3.52
N LYS A 134 -13.19 19.15 -2.33
CA LYS A 134 -14.58 18.69 -2.08
C LYS A 134 -15.00 17.49 -2.94
N LYS A 135 -14.07 16.57 -3.23
CA LYS A 135 -14.31 15.31 -3.93
C LYS A 135 -14.60 14.18 -2.94
N TYR A 136 -15.57 14.38 -2.06
CA TYR A 136 -15.91 13.45 -0.98
C TYR A 136 -16.33 12.06 -1.48
N ASN A 137 -16.86 11.96 -2.70
CA ASN A 137 -17.16 10.70 -3.35
C ASN A 137 -15.93 9.81 -3.59
N GLN A 138 -14.72 10.38 -3.60
CA GLN A 138 -13.46 9.63 -3.69
C GLN A 138 -12.98 9.12 -2.32
N VAL A 139 -13.45 9.73 -1.21
CA VAL A 139 -13.17 9.29 0.17
C VAL A 139 -14.12 8.14 0.55
N SER A 140 -14.00 7.04 -0.19
CA SER A 140 -14.85 5.86 -0.02
C SER A 140 -14.37 4.94 1.11
N PRO A 141 -15.24 4.06 1.66
CA PRO A 141 -14.81 3.05 2.63
C PRO A 141 -13.69 2.15 2.09
N LEU A 142 -13.72 1.80 0.78
CA LEU A 142 -12.65 1.07 0.11
C LEU A 142 -11.32 1.84 0.19
N HIS A 143 -11.34 3.12 -0.17
CA HIS A 143 -10.16 3.97 -0.16
C HIS A 143 -9.54 4.06 1.25
N LEU A 144 -10.36 4.40 2.25
CA LEU A 144 -9.91 4.55 3.62
C LEU A 144 -9.39 3.23 4.21
N TYR A 145 -10.13 2.14 4.02
CA TYR A 145 -9.71 0.82 4.49
C TYR A 145 -8.40 0.40 3.85
N HIS A 146 -8.26 0.58 2.53
CA HIS A 146 -7.03 0.27 1.80
C HIS A 146 -5.84 1.04 2.33
N HIS A 147 -5.92 2.36 2.45
CA HIS A 147 -4.79 3.18 2.91
C HIS A 147 -4.39 2.88 4.35
N VAL A 148 -5.35 2.73 5.28
CA VAL A 148 -5.04 2.42 6.68
C VAL A 148 -4.47 1.00 6.81
N SER A 149 -5.08 0.01 6.16
CA SER A 149 -4.63 -1.38 6.29
C SER A 149 -3.29 -1.64 5.60
N THR A 150 -3.04 -1.07 4.42
CA THR A 150 -1.75 -1.22 3.73
C THR A 150 -0.62 -0.49 4.45
N LEU A 151 -0.89 0.65 5.08
CA LEU A 151 0.06 1.32 5.96
C LEU A 151 0.44 0.43 7.16
N PHE A 152 -0.54 -0.22 7.79
CA PHE A 152 -0.30 -1.16 8.88
C PHE A 152 0.52 -2.39 8.42
N ILE A 153 0.17 -2.95 7.26
CA ILE A 153 0.91 -4.08 6.66
C ILE A 153 2.35 -3.68 6.34
N ALA A 154 2.59 -2.49 5.78
CA ALA A 154 3.93 -2.01 5.49
C ALA A 154 4.76 -1.81 6.76
N TYR A 155 4.15 -1.28 7.82
CA TYR A 155 4.79 -1.20 9.14
C TYR A 155 5.18 -2.57 9.66
N VAL A 156 4.24 -3.53 9.71
CA VAL A 156 4.51 -4.89 10.21
C VAL A 156 5.55 -5.60 9.34
N GLY A 157 5.40 -5.48 8.01
CA GLY A 157 6.33 -6.04 7.04
C GLY A 157 7.74 -5.52 7.21
N THR A 158 7.91 -4.24 7.53
CA THR A 158 9.24 -3.66 7.79
C THR A 158 9.75 -4.04 9.19
N LYS A 159 8.91 -3.94 10.23
CA LYS A 159 9.32 -4.09 11.63
C LYS A 159 9.60 -5.54 12.03
N PHE A 160 8.91 -6.51 11.43
CA PHE A 160 8.95 -7.91 11.86
C PHE A 160 9.29 -8.90 10.74
N ILE A 161 9.14 -8.53 9.47
CA ILE A 161 9.38 -9.45 8.35
C ILE A 161 10.68 -9.14 7.63
N GLY A 162 10.97 -7.88 7.31
CA GLY A 162 12.28 -7.46 6.83
C GLY A 162 12.77 -8.06 5.50
N GLY A 163 11.91 -8.76 4.75
CA GLY A 163 12.22 -9.19 3.39
C GLY A 163 11.55 -10.50 2.96
N GLY A 164 12.32 -11.33 2.27
CA GLY A 164 11.90 -12.65 1.80
C GLY A 164 10.74 -12.61 0.79
N MET A 165 9.89 -13.63 0.79
CA MET A 165 8.79 -13.76 -0.17
C MET A 165 7.78 -12.59 -0.13
N PHE A 166 7.63 -11.90 1.01
CA PHE A 166 6.75 -10.74 1.14
C PHE A 166 7.21 -9.56 0.26
N SER A 167 8.52 -9.42 0.05
CA SER A 167 9.07 -8.37 -0.82
C SER A 167 8.60 -8.48 -2.28
N LEU A 168 8.23 -9.68 -2.75
CA LEU A 168 7.64 -9.85 -4.08
C LEU A 168 6.24 -9.24 -4.16
N HIS A 169 5.45 -9.36 -3.09
CA HIS A 169 4.13 -8.73 -3.00
C HIS A 169 4.22 -7.20 -2.98
N VAL A 170 5.26 -6.66 -2.35
CA VAL A 170 5.54 -5.23 -2.40
C VAL A 170 5.93 -4.80 -3.82
N GLN A 171 6.78 -5.56 -4.51
CA GLN A 171 7.17 -5.27 -5.90
C GLN A 171 5.96 -5.22 -6.84
N THR A 172 5.05 -6.19 -6.74
CA THR A 172 3.84 -6.20 -7.59
C THR A 172 2.91 -5.04 -7.26
N ASN A 173 2.80 -4.62 -5.99
CA ASN A 173 2.05 -3.43 -5.62
C ASN A 173 2.67 -2.15 -6.18
N LEU A 174 3.99 -1.98 -6.07
CA LEU A 174 4.70 -0.82 -6.62
C LEU A 174 4.53 -0.73 -8.14
N LEU A 175 4.59 -1.86 -8.85
CA LEU A 175 4.35 -1.90 -10.29
C LEU A 175 2.96 -1.39 -10.66
N ILE A 176 1.92 -1.83 -9.94
CA ILE A 176 0.55 -1.34 -10.16
C ILE A 176 0.43 0.14 -9.77
N HIS A 177 1.10 0.59 -8.71
CA HIS A 177 1.11 1.99 -8.31
C HIS A 177 1.79 2.89 -9.35
N ILE A 178 2.84 2.43 -10.03
CA ILE A 178 3.43 3.15 -11.18
C ILE A 178 2.37 3.40 -12.26
N PHE A 179 1.62 2.37 -12.66
CA PHE A 179 0.56 2.53 -13.66
C PHE A 179 -0.59 3.42 -13.17
N MET A 180 -1.01 3.25 -11.91
CA MET A 180 -2.10 4.02 -11.31
C MET A 180 -1.77 5.51 -11.22
N TYR A 181 -0.60 5.87 -10.67
CA TYR A 181 -0.18 7.26 -10.55
C TYR A 181 0.17 7.89 -11.89
N THR A 182 0.65 7.12 -12.86
CA THR A 182 0.79 7.58 -14.25
C THR A 182 -0.58 7.94 -14.84
N TYR A 183 -1.59 7.09 -14.64
CA TYR A 183 -2.96 7.40 -15.05
C TYR A 183 -3.52 8.65 -14.37
N TYR A 184 -3.29 8.83 -13.06
CA TYR A 184 -3.73 10.03 -12.34
C TYR A 184 -3.01 11.29 -12.82
N TYR A 185 -1.70 11.20 -13.09
CA TYR A 185 -0.95 12.29 -13.68
C TYR A 185 -1.51 12.70 -15.04
N LEU A 186 -1.67 11.75 -15.97
CA LEU A 186 -2.18 12.04 -17.31
C LEU A 186 -3.63 12.56 -17.28
N SER A 187 -4.48 12.02 -16.40
CA SER A 187 -5.88 12.49 -16.26
C SER A 187 -6.02 13.92 -15.72
N SER A 188 -4.93 14.51 -15.21
CA SER A 188 -4.90 15.88 -14.72
C SER A 188 -4.73 16.94 -15.82
N PHE A 189 -4.42 16.55 -17.07
CA PHE A 189 -4.18 17.48 -18.18
C PHE A 189 -5.44 18.04 -18.84
N GLY A 190 -6.62 17.65 -18.35
CA GLY A 190 -7.89 18.21 -18.77
C GLY A 190 -8.82 17.20 -19.45
N PRO A 191 -9.96 17.66 -19.99
CA PRO A 191 -11.03 16.80 -20.47
C PRO A 191 -10.63 15.86 -21.63
N GLU A 192 -9.76 16.31 -22.53
CA GLU A 192 -9.30 15.51 -23.67
C GLU A 192 -8.52 14.28 -23.22
N TRP A 193 -7.56 14.47 -22.29
CA TRP A 193 -6.83 13.39 -21.66
C TRP A 193 -7.74 12.48 -20.83
N GLN A 194 -8.71 13.05 -20.10
CA GLN A 194 -9.67 12.23 -19.36
C GLN A 194 -10.48 11.33 -20.29
N LYS A 195 -10.89 11.84 -21.46
CA LYS A 195 -11.64 11.09 -22.47
C LYS A 195 -10.79 9.98 -23.09
N SER A 196 -9.54 10.25 -23.47
CA SER A 196 -8.63 9.24 -24.05
C SER A 196 -8.29 8.12 -23.05
N LEU A 197 -8.29 8.43 -21.75
CA LEU A 197 -7.98 7.50 -20.69
C LEU A 197 -9.18 6.67 -20.18
N VAL A 198 -10.42 6.96 -20.60
CA VAL A 198 -11.61 6.21 -20.16
C VAL A 198 -11.45 4.68 -20.30
N PRO A 199 -10.95 4.13 -21.43
CA PRO A 199 -10.82 2.67 -21.60
C PRO A 199 -9.81 2.02 -20.65
N TRP A 200 -8.85 2.79 -20.15
CA TRP A 200 -7.79 2.30 -19.27
C TRP A 200 -8.25 2.19 -17.82
N LYS A 201 -9.28 2.94 -17.44
CA LYS A 201 -9.76 2.99 -16.05
C LYS A 201 -10.22 1.62 -15.54
N SER A 202 -11.02 0.90 -16.32
CA SER A 202 -11.47 -0.45 -15.94
C SER A 202 -10.34 -1.46 -16.01
N LYS A 203 -9.44 -1.36 -16.99
CA LYS A 203 -8.26 -2.22 -17.13
C LYS A 203 -7.32 -2.10 -15.93
N LEU A 204 -7.12 -0.89 -15.40
CA LEU A 204 -6.33 -0.67 -14.18
C LEU A 204 -6.98 -1.33 -12.96
N THR A 205 -8.31 -1.22 -12.81
CA THR A 205 -9.02 -1.92 -11.74
C THR A 205 -8.90 -3.45 -11.89
N ILE A 206 -8.97 -3.98 -13.11
CA ILE A 206 -8.73 -5.41 -13.36
C ILE A 206 -7.29 -5.80 -13.01
N ALA A 207 -6.30 -4.99 -13.40
CA ALA A 207 -4.90 -5.24 -13.08
C ALA A 207 -4.65 -5.27 -11.56
N GLN A 208 -5.30 -4.38 -10.78
CA GLN A 208 -5.29 -4.42 -9.31
C GLN A 208 -5.89 -5.73 -8.76
N MET A 209 -7.02 -6.19 -9.30
CA MET A 209 -7.61 -7.47 -8.89
C MET A 209 -6.72 -8.67 -9.24
N VAL A 210 -6.11 -8.68 -10.43
CA VAL A 210 -5.14 -9.70 -10.83
C VAL A 210 -3.93 -9.71 -9.89
N GLN A 211 -3.41 -8.53 -9.52
CA GLN A 211 -2.33 -8.40 -8.53
C GLN A 211 -2.69 -9.08 -7.21
N PHE A 212 -3.88 -8.82 -6.66
CA PHE A 212 -4.32 -9.46 -5.41
C PHE A 212 -4.47 -10.98 -5.55
N THR A 213 -5.00 -11.46 -6.68
CA THR A 213 -5.08 -12.91 -6.95
C THR A 213 -3.70 -13.56 -6.96
N LEU A 214 -2.72 -12.95 -7.64
CA LEU A 214 -1.35 -13.46 -7.66
C LEU A 214 -0.72 -13.45 -6.26
N MET A 215 -0.95 -12.40 -5.47
CA MET A 215 -0.49 -12.33 -4.08
C MET A 215 -1.10 -13.42 -3.21
N LEU A 216 -2.40 -13.70 -3.36
CA LEU A 216 -3.09 -14.77 -2.62
C LEU A 216 -2.54 -16.15 -2.98
N ILE A 217 -2.40 -16.46 -4.27
CA ILE A 217 -1.83 -17.73 -4.74
C ILE A 217 -0.40 -17.90 -4.21
N HIS A 218 0.45 -16.89 -4.35
CA HIS A 218 1.82 -16.94 -3.84
C HIS A 218 1.87 -17.10 -2.31
N SER A 219 0.92 -16.50 -1.58
CA SER A 219 0.86 -16.64 -0.11
C SER A 219 0.54 -18.06 0.35
N VAL A 220 -0.08 -18.90 -0.49
CA VAL A 220 -0.32 -20.32 -0.16
C VAL A 220 0.99 -21.06 0.10
N ILE A 221 2.06 -20.68 -0.59
CA ILE A 221 3.40 -21.28 -0.45
C ILE A 221 3.91 -21.17 1.00
N ALA A 222 3.58 -20.08 1.70
CA ALA A 222 3.97 -19.86 3.09
C ALA A 222 3.42 -20.96 4.04
N PHE A 223 2.33 -21.62 3.66
CA PHE A 223 1.66 -22.63 4.47
C PHE A 223 2.04 -24.07 4.09
N LEU A 224 2.86 -24.27 3.05
CA LEU A 224 3.31 -25.60 2.66
C LEU A 224 4.21 -26.22 3.75
N PRO A 225 4.21 -27.56 3.88
CA PRO A 225 5.14 -28.28 4.75
C PRO A 225 6.58 -27.92 4.40
N GLY A 226 7.41 -27.68 5.42
CA GLY A 226 8.83 -27.34 5.23
C GLY A 226 9.12 -25.86 4.93
N CYS A 227 8.11 -25.01 4.69
CA CYS A 227 8.36 -23.59 4.50
C CYS A 227 8.59 -22.86 5.84
N ALA A 228 9.77 -22.28 6.01
CA ALA A 228 10.26 -21.68 7.26
C ALA A 228 10.05 -20.15 7.34
N VAL A 229 9.06 -19.61 6.63
CA VAL A 229 8.70 -18.18 6.71
C VAL A 229 7.87 -17.88 7.96
N PRO A 230 7.79 -16.61 8.41
CA PRO A 230 6.95 -16.23 9.56
C PRO A 230 5.43 -16.39 9.28
N LYS A 231 4.89 -17.59 9.48
CA LYS A 231 3.48 -17.94 9.17
C LYS A 231 2.47 -17.04 9.88
N THR A 232 2.78 -16.58 11.09
CA THR A 232 1.96 -15.65 11.87
C THR A 232 1.57 -14.41 11.07
N PHE A 233 2.50 -13.85 10.30
CA PHE A 233 2.21 -12.69 9.44
C PHE A 233 1.18 -13.04 8.36
N PHE A 234 1.35 -14.19 7.70
CA PHE A 234 0.47 -14.61 6.61
C PHE A 234 -0.95 -14.94 7.08
N TYR A 235 -1.14 -15.38 8.34
CA TYR A 235 -2.48 -15.56 8.92
C TYR A 235 -3.30 -14.27 9.00
N PHE A 236 -2.66 -13.11 9.17
CA PHE A 236 -3.35 -11.80 9.15
C PHE A 236 -3.36 -11.17 7.76
N TYR A 237 -2.28 -11.35 7.00
CA TYR A 237 -2.10 -10.77 5.68
C TYR A 237 -3.07 -11.34 4.63
N VAL A 238 -3.22 -12.67 4.55
CA VAL A 238 -4.07 -13.31 3.54
C VAL A 238 -5.55 -12.90 3.65
N PRO A 239 -6.18 -12.91 4.84
CA PRO A 239 -7.55 -12.40 4.99
C PRO A 239 -7.69 -10.93 4.59
N ASN A 240 -6.69 -10.09 4.86
CA ASN A 240 -6.71 -8.69 4.46
C ASN A 240 -6.69 -8.53 2.93
N ILE A 241 -5.80 -9.24 2.23
CA ILE A 241 -5.72 -9.21 0.76
C ILE A 241 -7.01 -9.75 0.14
N PHE A 242 -7.60 -10.81 0.71
CA PHE A 242 -8.89 -11.33 0.26
C PHE A 242 -10.02 -10.30 0.41
N LEU A 243 -10.07 -9.59 1.54
CA LEU A 243 -11.04 -8.52 1.75
C LEU A 243 -10.84 -7.37 0.75
N LEU A 244 -9.60 -6.95 0.51
CA LEU A 244 -9.30 -5.93 -0.52
C LEU A 244 -9.74 -6.40 -1.91
N TYR A 245 -9.44 -7.63 -2.29
CA TYR A 245 -9.92 -8.20 -3.55
C TYR A 245 -11.45 -8.10 -3.67
N LYS A 246 -12.18 -8.51 -2.62
CA LYS A 246 -13.65 -8.43 -2.60
C LYS A 246 -14.14 -6.98 -2.77
N MET A 247 -13.57 -6.04 -2.03
CA MET A 247 -13.99 -4.64 -2.11
C MET A 247 -13.71 -4.03 -3.50
N PHE A 248 -12.58 -4.39 -4.13
CA PHE A 248 -12.28 -3.99 -5.50
C PHE A 248 -13.21 -4.65 -6.53
N TYR A 249 -13.56 -5.92 -6.32
CA TYR A 249 -14.53 -6.63 -7.15
C TYR A 249 -15.92 -6.00 -7.07
N ASP A 250 -16.39 -5.68 -5.86
CA ASP A 250 -17.67 -5.00 -5.64
C ASP A 250 -17.66 -3.60 -6.29
N PHE A 251 -16.57 -2.85 -6.15
CA PHE A 251 -16.36 -1.58 -6.85
C PHE A 251 -16.41 -1.74 -8.37
N TYR A 252 -15.73 -2.76 -8.92
CA TYR A 252 -15.70 -3.03 -10.34
C TYR A 252 -17.10 -3.35 -10.88
N LYS A 253 -17.84 -4.23 -10.20
CA LYS A 253 -19.21 -4.59 -10.57
C LYS A 253 -20.13 -3.38 -10.58
N LYS A 254 -20.10 -2.58 -9.51
CA LYS A 254 -20.94 -1.39 -9.36
C LYS A 254 -20.61 -0.30 -10.39
N THR A 255 -19.33 -0.15 -10.74
CA THR A 255 -18.88 0.97 -11.59
C THR A 255 -18.93 0.64 -13.08
N TYR A 256 -18.59 -0.60 -13.46
CA TYR A 256 -18.37 -0.97 -14.86
C TYR A 256 -19.33 -2.06 -15.36
N ALA A 257 -19.53 -3.15 -14.62
CA ALA A 257 -20.32 -4.28 -15.09
C ALA A 257 -21.84 -3.99 -15.12
N GLN A 258 -22.34 -3.18 -14.19
CA GLN A 258 -23.75 -2.77 -14.21
C GLN A 258 -24.04 -1.70 -15.27
N LYS A 259 -23.05 -0.89 -15.67
CA LYS A 259 -23.22 0.14 -16.72
C LYS A 259 -23.17 -0.41 -18.14
N SER A 260 -22.58 -1.59 -18.36
CA SER A 260 -22.57 -2.25 -19.68
C SER A 260 -23.92 -2.88 -20.05
N VAL A 261 -24.76 -3.22 -19.06
CA VAL A 261 -26.11 -3.79 -19.29
C VAL A 261 -27.09 -2.71 -19.79
N PHE A 262 -26.94 -1.46 -19.35
CA PHE A 262 -27.81 -0.34 -19.76
C PHE A 262 -27.37 0.39 -21.04
N LYS A 263 -26.40 -0.16 -21.79
CA LYS A 263 -26.00 0.36 -23.12
C LYS A 263 -26.49 -0.51 -24.29
N VAL A 264 -27.35 -1.50 -24.02
CA VAL A 264 -28.08 -2.27 -25.02
C VAL A 264 -29.57 -1.96 -24.85
N GLN A 265 -29.96 -0.75 -25.23
CA GLN A 265 -31.33 -0.37 -25.55
C GLN A 265 -31.34 0.90 -26.39
#